data_AF-A0A522ZUK2-F1
#
_entry.id   AF-A0A522ZUK2-F1
#
_cell.length_a   1.000
_cell.length_b   1.000
_cell.length_c   1.000
_cell.angle_alpha   90.00
_cell.angle_beta   90.00
_cell.angle_gamma   90.00
#
_symmetry.space_group_name_H-M   'P 1'
#
loop_
_entity.id
_entity.type
_entity.pdbx_description
1 polymer ?
#
loop_
_entity_poly.entity_id
_entity_poly.type
_entity_poly.pdbx_seq_one_letter_code
_entity_poly.pdbx_strand_id
1 'polypeptide(L)'
;MLLKLLDIVVPVFAVAAIGFAFGRRQTRTPDMAFINHANVVVFCPALVFSALLDNPVNILHAWPLEIAGTLIIVVPGLLLALIRRPGVSRTAFLVPGMFRNTGNLGIPLMMLAYGKDQLGDIVVLFVISNLLTFSLGLFLLSGGRERWKWLANPNILAALLGIALVPWKAFIPAFVTTAVDLTGQIAIPLMLFGLGVRLSQGRIEELALALRINVIYLLAGAVCLPPVLWLLPLTPEWQRLIVLSALLPPAVINYLLSEDYAIQPRTVASIVLLGNLLSIVTIPVVVWATLTWI
;
A
#
# COMPACT_ATOMS: atom_id res chain seq x y z
N MET A 1 23.53 -4.20 -11.68
CA MET A 1 22.38 -3.31 -11.41
C MET A 1 21.12 -3.73 -12.14
N LEU A 2 21.14 -3.88 -13.47
CA LEU A 2 19.95 -4.32 -14.23
C LEU A 2 19.40 -5.68 -13.76
N LEU A 3 20.27 -6.68 -13.54
CA LEU A 3 19.84 -8.00 -13.02
C LEU A 3 19.14 -7.89 -11.66
N LYS A 4 19.74 -7.19 -10.69
CA LYS A 4 19.13 -6.93 -9.37
C LYS A 4 17.75 -6.30 -9.48
N LEU A 5 17.58 -5.34 -10.40
CA LEU A 5 16.29 -4.70 -10.65
C LEU A 5 15.25 -5.68 -11.23
N LEU A 6 15.66 -6.53 -12.17
CA LEU A 6 14.81 -7.58 -12.72
C LEU A 6 14.42 -8.60 -11.63
N ASP A 7 15.35 -9.01 -10.77
CA ASP A 7 15.11 -9.94 -9.66
C ASP A 7 14.09 -9.40 -8.64
N ILE A 8 13.94 -8.07 -8.55
CA ILE A 8 12.95 -7.42 -7.68
C ILE A 8 11.60 -7.30 -8.39
N VAL A 9 11.62 -6.74 -9.60
CA VAL A 9 10.41 -6.29 -10.29
C VAL A 9 9.68 -7.46 -10.96
N VAL A 10 10.43 -8.36 -11.61
CA VAL A 10 9.84 -9.46 -12.39
C VAL A 10 9.02 -10.40 -11.51
N PRO A 11 9.47 -10.87 -10.34
CA PRO A 11 8.66 -11.79 -9.53
C PRO A 11 7.32 -11.19 -9.08
N VAL A 12 7.32 -9.91 -8.67
CA VAL A 12 6.11 -9.20 -8.24
C VAL A 12 5.08 -9.15 -9.36
N PHE A 13 5.50 -8.71 -10.55
CA PHE A 13 4.61 -8.61 -11.70
C PHE A 13 4.31 -9.98 -12.34
N ALA A 14 5.16 -10.99 -12.18
CA ALA A 14 4.90 -12.35 -12.65
C ALA A 14 3.74 -12.99 -11.86
N VAL A 15 3.70 -12.84 -10.54
CA VAL A 15 2.58 -13.34 -9.73
C VAL A 15 1.28 -12.62 -10.09
N ALA A 16 1.34 -11.30 -10.30
CA ALA A 16 0.19 -10.54 -10.79
C ALA A 16 -0.25 -10.99 -12.21
N ALA A 17 0.70 -11.28 -13.11
CA ALA A 17 0.40 -11.78 -14.45
C ALA A 17 -0.25 -13.18 -14.42
N ILE A 18 0.18 -14.06 -13.51
CA ILE A 18 -0.46 -15.36 -13.26
C ILE A 18 -1.91 -15.15 -12.79
N GLY A 19 -2.14 -14.26 -11.82
CA GLY A 19 -3.48 -13.89 -11.38
C GLY A 19 -4.35 -13.33 -12.50
N PHE A 20 -3.78 -12.47 -13.35
CA PHE A 20 -4.47 -11.92 -14.51
C PHE A 20 -4.87 -13.01 -15.52
N ALA A 21 -3.94 -13.90 -15.88
CA ALA A 21 -4.20 -14.99 -16.80
C ALA A 21 -5.24 -15.97 -16.25
N PHE A 22 -5.17 -16.27 -14.95
CA PHE A 22 -6.16 -17.10 -14.27
C PHE A 22 -7.54 -16.44 -14.31
N GLY A 23 -7.65 -15.18 -13.89
CA GLY A 23 -8.92 -14.43 -13.85
C GLY A 23 -9.57 -14.29 -15.22
N ARG A 24 -8.77 -14.05 -16.27
CA ARG A 24 -9.27 -13.92 -17.65
C ARG A 24 -9.83 -15.22 -18.23
N ARG A 25 -9.37 -16.37 -17.73
CA ARG A 25 -9.84 -17.70 -18.17
C ARG A 25 -11.10 -18.17 -17.44
N GLN A 26 -11.53 -17.47 -16.38
CA GLN A 26 -12.72 -17.85 -15.63
C GLN A 26 -13.99 -17.43 -16.38
N THR A 27 -14.93 -18.37 -16.52
CA THR A 27 -16.25 -18.13 -17.15
C THR A 27 -17.19 -17.37 -16.23
N ARG A 28 -17.05 -17.55 -14.91
CA ARG A 28 -17.77 -16.79 -13.88
C ARG A 28 -16.83 -15.73 -13.34
N THR A 29 -17.34 -14.52 -13.07
CA THR A 29 -16.61 -13.48 -12.36
C THR A 29 -16.19 -13.99 -10.97
N PRO A 30 -14.88 -14.15 -10.70
CA PRO A 30 -14.38 -14.50 -9.38
C PRO A 30 -14.88 -13.52 -8.32
N ASP A 31 -15.46 -14.04 -7.23
CA ASP A 31 -15.78 -13.21 -6.06
C ASP A 31 -14.50 -12.86 -5.29
N MET A 32 -13.91 -11.74 -5.68
CA MET A 32 -12.74 -11.21 -5.01
C MET A 32 -13.10 -10.54 -3.68
N ALA A 33 -14.37 -10.25 -3.38
CA ALA A 33 -14.74 -9.57 -2.14
C ALA A 33 -14.43 -10.46 -0.93
N PHE A 34 -14.85 -11.73 -0.96
CA PHE A 34 -14.56 -12.69 0.10
C PHE A 34 -13.05 -12.88 0.31
N ILE A 35 -12.30 -13.11 -0.77
CA ILE A 35 -10.85 -13.35 -0.71
C ILE A 35 -10.12 -12.15 -0.11
N ASN A 36 -10.48 -10.93 -0.53
CA ASN A 36 -9.85 -9.73 0.01
C ASN A 36 -10.27 -9.46 1.46
N HIS A 37 -11.50 -9.79 1.83
CA HIS A 37 -11.96 -9.68 3.21
C HIS A 37 -11.16 -10.61 4.14
N ALA A 38 -11.03 -11.89 3.78
CA ALA A 38 -10.18 -12.85 4.50
C ALA A 38 -8.73 -12.36 4.60
N ASN A 39 -8.20 -11.78 3.51
CA ASN A 39 -6.86 -11.24 3.52
C ASN A 39 -6.69 -10.07 4.49
N VAL A 40 -7.61 -9.11 4.52
CA VAL A 40 -7.55 -7.93 5.40
C VAL A 40 -7.80 -8.27 6.86
N VAL A 41 -8.64 -9.27 7.15
CA VAL A 41 -9.07 -9.62 8.51
C VAL A 41 -8.22 -10.72 9.16
N VAL A 42 -7.60 -11.60 8.38
CA VAL A 42 -6.86 -12.77 8.89
C VAL A 42 -5.39 -12.73 8.49
N PHE A 43 -5.10 -12.74 7.20
CA PHE A 43 -3.73 -12.96 6.71
C PHE A 43 -2.82 -11.73 6.91
N CYS A 44 -3.30 -10.52 6.62
CA CYS A 44 -2.52 -9.30 6.85
C CYS A 44 -2.27 -9.05 8.34
N PRO A 45 -3.26 -9.19 9.24
CA PRO A 45 -3.00 -9.09 10.68
C PRO A 45 -1.97 -10.11 11.16
N ALA A 46 -2.04 -11.36 10.68
CA ALA A 46 -1.04 -12.38 11.00
C ALA A 46 0.37 -11.97 10.51
N LEU A 47 0.48 -11.46 9.27
CA LEU A 47 1.73 -10.93 8.73
C LEU A 47 2.27 -9.77 9.56
N VAL A 48 1.42 -8.80 9.92
CA VAL A 48 1.80 -7.61 10.70
C VAL A 48 2.29 -8.02 12.09
N PHE A 49 1.55 -8.90 12.76
CA PHE A 49 1.93 -9.42 14.08
C PHE A 49 3.28 -10.13 14.03
N SER A 50 3.42 -11.12 13.13
CA SER A 50 4.65 -11.90 12.94
C SER A 50 5.84 -10.99 12.66
N ALA A 51 5.69 -10.07 11.69
CA ALA A 51 6.74 -9.15 11.29
C ALA A 51 7.25 -8.28 12.43
N LEU A 52 6.36 -7.70 13.24
CA LEU A 52 6.73 -6.81 14.35
C LEU A 52 7.24 -7.57 15.58
N LEU A 53 6.78 -8.82 15.78
CA LEU A 53 7.32 -9.71 16.80
C LEU A 53 8.75 -10.17 16.45
N ASP A 54 9.02 -10.42 15.16
CA ASP A 54 10.31 -10.91 14.68
C ASP A 54 11.33 -9.82 14.39
N ASN A 55 10.87 -8.64 13.95
CA ASN A 55 11.69 -7.49 13.59
C ASN A 55 11.23 -6.30 14.43
N PRO A 56 11.56 -6.28 15.74
CA PRO A 56 11.06 -5.28 16.64
C PRO A 56 11.57 -3.89 16.25
N VAL A 57 10.62 -2.98 15.98
CA VAL A 57 10.93 -1.59 15.68
C VAL A 57 11.07 -0.82 16.99
N ASN A 58 12.17 -0.09 17.13
CA ASN A 58 12.35 0.82 18.26
C ASN A 58 11.52 2.09 18.02
N ILE A 59 10.27 2.08 18.47
CA ILE A 59 9.29 3.17 18.26
C ILE A 59 9.83 4.53 18.73
N LEU A 60 10.61 4.56 19.82
CA LEU A 60 11.20 5.80 20.33
C LEU A 60 12.22 6.40 19.36
N HIS A 61 12.87 5.58 18.54
CA HIS A 61 13.85 6.02 17.54
C HIS A 61 13.25 6.08 16.13
N ALA A 62 12.14 5.39 15.88
CA ALA A 62 11.47 5.31 14.58
C ALA A 62 10.55 6.50 14.28
N TRP A 63 10.40 7.46 15.20
CA TRP A 63 9.58 8.66 14.99
C TRP A 63 9.84 9.40 13.66
N PRO A 64 11.08 9.50 13.11
CA PRO A 64 11.28 10.15 11.81
C PRO A 64 10.60 9.38 10.68
N LEU A 65 10.70 8.05 10.69
CA LEU A 65 10.03 7.18 9.72
C LEU A 65 8.51 7.31 9.82
N GLU A 66 7.98 7.34 11.05
CA GLU A 66 6.54 7.43 11.30
C GLU A 66 5.95 8.76 10.82
N ILE A 67 6.64 9.87 11.11
CA ILE A 67 6.27 11.19 10.62
C ILE A 67 6.42 11.25 9.09
N ALA A 68 7.51 10.74 8.53
CA ALA A 68 7.70 10.71 7.08
C ALA A 68 6.58 9.92 6.39
N GLY A 69 6.25 8.73 6.90
CA GLY A 69 5.17 7.88 6.41
C GLY A 69 3.80 8.55 6.43
N THR A 70 3.55 9.37 7.46
CA THR A 70 2.35 10.21 7.55
C THR A 70 2.37 11.35 6.54
N LEU A 71 3.49 12.06 6.41
CA LEU A 71 3.62 13.22 5.54
C LEU A 71 3.49 12.85 4.06
N ILE A 72 4.03 11.71 3.62
CA ILE A 72 3.89 11.25 2.23
C ILE A 72 2.46 10.85 1.84
N ILE A 73 1.53 10.81 2.80
CA ILE A 73 0.10 10.62 2.56
C ILE A 73 -0.63 11.97 2.63
N VAL A 74 -0.37 12.75 3.69
CA VAL A 74 -1.09 14.00 3.96
C VAL A 74 -0.67 15.12 3.00
N VAL A 75 0.63 15.31 2.77
CA VAL A 75 1.14 16.42 1.94
C VAL A 75 0.70 16.29 0.49
N PRO A 76 0.78 15.12 -0.19
CA PRO A 76 0.19 14.98 -1.52
C PRO A 76 -1.32 15.26 -1.51
N GLY A 77 -2.05 14.84 -0.47
CA GLY A 77 -3.46 15.20 -0.31
C GLY A 77 -3.72 16.71 -0.27
N LEU A 78 -2.88 17.47 0.45
CA LEU A 78 -2.94 18.92 0.50
C LEU A 78 -2.62 19.55 -0.86
N LEU A 79 -1.55 19.10 -1.52
CA LEU A 79 -1.17 19.57 -2.86
C LEU A 79 -2.30 19.34 -3.87
N LEU A 80 -2.89 18.13 -3.86
CA LEU A 80 -4.01 17.76 -4.72
C LEU A 80 -5.27 18.55 -4.40
N ALA A 81 -5.46 19.03 -3.17
CA ALA A 81 -6.61 19.85 -2.80
C ALA A 81 -6.58 21.24 -3.45
N LEU A 82 -5.40 21.73 -3.85
CA LEU A 82 -5.22 23.01 -4.55
C LEU A 82 -5.53 22.92 -6.05
N ILE A 83 -5.62 21.70 -6.61
CA ILE A 83 -5.81 21.49 -8.04
C ILE A 83 -7.29 21.51 -8.40
N ARG A 84 -7.65 22.32 -9.41
CA ARG A 84 -8.99 22.28 -10.03
C ARG A 84 -9.15 21.00 -10.85
N ARG A 85 -10.27 20.31 -10.66
CA ARG A 85 -10.59 19.00 -11.25
C ARG A 85 -11.96 19.03 -11.93
N PRO A 86 -12.04 19.39 -13.22
CA PRO A 86 -13.29 19.31 -13.95
C PRO A 86 -13.74 17.85 -14.07
N GLY A 87 -15.01 17.55 -13.78
CA GLY A 87 -15.61 16.23 -13.97
C GLY A 87 -15.36 15.20 -12.86
N VAL A 88 -14.51 15.49 -11.86
CA VAL A 88 -14.22 14.56 -10.76
C VAL A 88 -14.52 15.21 -9.41
N SER A 89 -15.30 14.52 -8.59
CA SER A 89 -15.62 14.93 -7.23
C SER A 89 -14.37 15.04 -6.36
N ARG A 90 -14.47 15.80 -5.27
CA ARG A 90 -13.31 16.06 -4.41
C ARG A 90 -12.72 14.83 -3.80
N THR A 91 -13.57 13.99 -3.25
CA THR A 91 -13.20 12.75 -2.59
C THR A 91 -12.67 11.72 -3.58
N ALA A 92 -13.30 11.55 -4.76
CA ALA A 92 -12.82 10.64 -5.81
C ALA A 92 -11.43 11.01 -6.34
N PHE A 93 -11.05 12.29 -6.30
CA PHE A 93 -9.71 12.73 -6.71
C PHE A 93 -8.68 12.72 -5.58
N LEU A 94 -9.05 13.08 -4.35
CA LEU A 94 -8.07 13.17 -3.25
C LEU A 94 -7.70 11.80 -2.70
N VAL A 95 -8.70 10.98 -2.38
CA VAL A 95 -8.50 9.75 -1.63
C VAL A 95 -7.56 8.78 -2.38
N PRO A 96 -7.75 8.51 -3.69
CA PRO A 96 -6.82 7.65 -4.42
C PRO A 96 -5.41 8.23 -4.59
N GLY A 97 -5.26 9.55 -4.55
CA GLY A 97 -3.95 10.21 -4.64
C GLY A 97 -3.18 10.25 -3.32
N MET A 98 -3.88 10.13 -2.19
CA MET A 98 -3.31 10.06 -0.84
C MET A 98 -2.93 8.63 -0.47
N PHE A 99 -3.87 7.68 -0.64
CA PHE A 99 -3.72 6.31 -0.16
C PHE A 99 -3.20 5.41 -1.28
N ARG A 100 -1.88 5.23 -1.29
CA ARG A 100 -1.16 4.44 -2.29
C ARG A 100 -1.11 2.96 -1.91
N ASN A 101 -0.76 2.11 -2.87
CA ASN A 101 -0.77 0.67 -2.75
C ASN A 101 0.39 0.10 -1.91
N THR A 102 0.57 0.62 -0.69
CA THR A 102 1.63 0.24 0.24
C THR A 102 1.53 -1.22 0.68
N GLY A 103 0.32 -1.75 0.83
CA GLY A 103 0.11 -3.16 1.20
C GLY A 103 0.43 -4.11 0.05
N ASN A 104 -0.43 -4.14 -0.99
CA ASN A 104 -0.37 -5.19 -2.00
C ASN A 104 0.86 -5.10 -2.91
N LEU A 105 1.32 -3.87 -3.21
CA LEU A 105 2.47 -3.65 -4.08
C LEU A 105 3.72 -3.23 -3.29
N GLY A 106 3.55 -2.38 -2.28
CA GLY A 106 4.66 -1.81 -1.50
C GLY A 106 5.44 -2.85 -0.70
N ILE A 107 4.78 -3.63 0.17
CA ILE A 107 5.44 -4.63 1.02
C ILE A 107 6.31 -5.59 0.18
N PRO A 108 5.80 -6.25 -0.87
CA PRO A 108 6.59 -7.22 -1.62
C PRO A 108 7.76 -6.57 -2.35
N LEU A 109 7.57 -5.38 -2.93
CA LEU A 109 8.63 -4.65 -3.62
C LEU A 109 9.74 -4.22 -2.66
N MET A 110 9.39 -3.68 -1.50
CA MET A 110 10.38 -3.23 -0.52
C MET A 110 11.17 -4.40 0.07
N MET A 111 10.49 -5.52 0.38
CA MET A 111 11.17 -6.72 0.87
C MET A 111 12.16 -7.29 -0.15
N LEU A 112 11.79 -7.34 -1.43
CA LEU A 112 12.66 -7.82 -2.49
C LEU A 112 13.79 -6.83 -2.79
N ALA A 113 13.52 -5.52 -2.75
CA ALA A 113 14.48 -4.49 -3.08
C ALA A 113 15.52 -4.23 -1.98
N TYR A 114 15.07 -4.24 -0.74
CA TYR A 114 15.83 -3.72 0.41
C TYR A 114 16.10 -4.78 1.49
N GLY A 115 15.45 -5.95 1.40
CA GLY A 115 15.72 -7.09 2.26
C GLY A 115 14.68 -7.30 3.37
N LYS A 116 14.73 -8.49 3.98
CA LYS A 116 13.82 -8.89 5.07
C LYS A 116 14.13 -8.20 6.39
N ASP A 117 15.37 -7.73 6.59
CA ASP A 117 15.78 -7.06 7.82
C ASP A 117 15.03 -5.73 8.03
N GLN A 118 14.49 -5.14 6.95
CA GLN A 118 13.65 -3.93 7.00
C GLN A 118 12.15 -4.24 7.12
N LEU A 119 11.75 -5.51 7.30
CA LEU A 119 10.34 -5.90 7.33
C LEU A 119 9.55 -5.19 8.43
N GLY A 120 10.16 -4.96 9.59
CA GLY A 120 9.54 -4.18 10.67
C GLY A 120 9.17 -2.76 10.22
N ASP A 121 10.12 -2.04 9.62
CA ASP A 121 9.93 -0.66 9.11
C ASP A 121 8.89 -0.60 7.98
N ILE A 122 8.94 -1.56 7.05
CA ILE A 122 7.97 -1.72 5.96
C ILE A 122 6.55 -1.90 6.53
N VAL A 123 6.42 -2.74 7.55
CA VAL A 123 5.14 -3.01 8.21
C VAL A 123 4.66 -1.82 9.02
N VAL A 124 5.54 -1.04 9.66
CA VAL A 124 5.16 0.22 10.29
C VAL A 124 4.57 1.21 9.28
N LEU A 125 5.20 1.38 8.11
CA LEU A 125 4.65 2.22 7.03
C LEU A 125 3.29 1.71 6.53
N PHE A 126 3.14 0.39 6.42
CA PHE A 126 1.85 -0.23 6.09
C PHE A 126 0.78 0.06 7.15
N VAL A 127 1.09 -0.10 8.44
CA VAL A 127 0.17 0.15 9.56
C VAL A 127 -0.24 1.63 9.61
N ILE A 128 0.69 2.56 9.42
CA ILE A 128 0.38 4.01 9.32
C ILE A 128 -0.56 4.28 8.15
N SER A 129 -0.24 3.74 6.97
CA SER A 129 -1.08 3.87 5.78
C SER A 129 -2.49 3.31 6.02
N ASN A 130 -2.60 2.14 6.67
CA ASN A 130 -3.86 1.52 7.02
C ASN A 130 -4.66 2.36 8.03
N LEU A 131 -4.01 2.83 9.10
CA LEU A 131 -4.61 3.71 10.10
C LEU A 131 -5.17 4.98 9.46
N LEU A 132 -4.39 5.65 8.61
CA LEU A 132 -4.84 6.86 7.93
C LEU A 132 -5.95 6.58 6.89
N THR A 133 -5.90 5.45 6.19
CA THR A 133 -6.96 5.05 5.24
C THR A 133 -8.29 4.87 5.97
N PHE A 134 -8.29 4.16 7.10
CA PHE A 134 -9.50 3.86 7.88
C PHE A 134 -9.90 4.97 8.87
N SER A 135 -9.12 6.05 8.96
CA SER A 135 -9.45 7.25 9.72
C SER A 135 -9.70 8.43 8.77
N LEU A 136 -8.64 9.15 8.36
CA LEU A 136 -8.72 10.31 7.46
C LEU A 136 -9.39 9.96 6.13
N GLY A 137 -9.09 8.81 5.53
CA GLY A 137 -9.69 8.39 4.27
C GLY A 137 -11.21 8.22 4.38
N LEU A 138 -11.68 7.44 5.36
CA LEU A 138 -13.12 7.28 5.62
C LEU A 138 -13.78 8.57 6.09
N PHE A 139 -13.10 9.41 6.86
CA PHE A 139 -13.59 10.73 7.24
C PHE A 139 -13.90 11.58 6.00
N LEU A 140 -12.99 11.60 5.02
CA LEU A 140 -13.19 12.31 3.76
C LEU A 140 -14.32 11.71 2.93
N LEU A 141 -14.34 10.39 2.75
CA LEU A 141 -15.37 9.69 1.97
C LEU A 141 -16.77 9.82 2.58
N SER A 142 -16.88 9.73 3.91
CA SER A 142 -18.15 9.79 4.64
C SER A 142 -18.72 11.20 4.81
N GLY A 143 -18.01 12.25 4.38
CA GLY A 143 -18.37 13.64 4.67
C GLY A 143 -18.25 13.99 6.15
N GLY A 144 -17.37 13.31 6.88
CA GLY A 144 -17.01 13.60 8.26
C GLY A 144 -17.71 12.77 9.34
N ARG A 145 -18.55 11.80 8.93
CA ARG A 145 -19.34 10.94 9.82
C ARG A 145 -18.54 9.78 10.42
N GLU A 146 -17.65 9.19 9.64
CA GLU A 146 -16.87 8.03 10.07
C GLU A 146 -15.47 8.44 10.55
N ARG A 147 -15.28 8.46 11.88
CA ARG A 147 -14.03 8.91 12.53
C ARG A 147 -13.29 7.80 13.29
N TRP A 148 -14.00 6.75 13.68
CA TRP A 148 -13.52 5.77 14.66
C TRP A 148 -13.38 4.34 14.11
N LYS A 149 -13.69 4.09 12.83
CA LYS A 149 -13.64 2.73 12.26
C LYS A 149 -12.23 2.12 12.27
N TRP A 150 -11.18 2.92 12.33
CA TRP A 150 -9.82 2.44 12.51
C TRP A 150 -9.64 1.65 13.83
N LEU A 151 -10.40 1.93 14.89
CA LEU A 151 -10.31 1.18 16.16
C LEU A 151 -10.69 -0.30 16.01
N ALA A 152 -11.53 -0.61 15.03
CA ALA A 152 -11.94 -1.98 14.70
C ALA A 152 -11.00 -2.65 13.67
N ASN A 153 -9.90 -2.00 13.30
CA ASN A 153 -9.00 -2.52 12.29
C ASN A 153 -8.07 -3.61 12.86
N PRO A 154 -8.18 -4.85 12.38
CA PRO A 154 -7.40 -5.96 12.93
C PRO A 154 -5.90 -5.82 12.67
N ASN A 155 -5.46 -5.08 11.65
CA ASN A 155 -4.03 -4.82 11.40
C ASN A 155 -3.43 -3.92 12.49
N ILE A 156 -4.21 -2.97 13.01
CA ILE A 156 -3.77 -2.07 14.10
C ILE A 156 -3.67 -2.87 15.40
N LEU A 157 -4.68 -3.70 15.70
CA LEU A 157 -4.64 -4.58 16.87
C LEU A 157 -3.47 -5.57 16.80
N ALA A 158 -3.24 -6.17 15.63
CA ALA A 158 -2.10 -7.05 15.40
C ALA A 158 -0.76 -6.33 15.57
N ALA A 159 -0.64 -5.09 15.11
CA ALA A 159 0.59 -4.30 15.29
C ALA A 159 0.87 -4.02 16.77
N LEU A 160 -0.15 -3.57 17.51
CA LEU A 160 -0.06 -3.33 18.95
C LEU A 160 0.32 -4.60 19.71
N LEU A 161 -0.31 -5.73 19.39
CA LEU A 161 0.01 -7.02 20.00
C LEU A 161 1.43 -7.50 19.64
N GLY A 162 1.85 -7.34 18.39
CA GLY A 162 3.18 -7.74 17.92
C GLY A 162 4.27 -6.99 18.68
N ILE A 163 4.15 -5.67 18.77
CA ILE A 163 5.06 -4.81 19.54
C ILE A 163 5.01 -5.15 21.03
N ALA A 164 3.81 -5.25 21.61
CA ALA A 164 3.64 -5.50 23.04
C ALA A 164 4.25 -6.84 23.45
N LEU A 165 4.14 -7.87 22.62
CA LEU A 165 4.62 -9.21 22.96
C LEU A 165 6.11 -9.47 22.71
N VAL A 166 6.85 -8.50 22.14
CA VAL A 166 8.31 -8.62 21.92
C VAL A 166 9.08 -9.07 23.18
N PRO A 167 8.88 -8.49 24.39
CA PRO A 167 9.63 -8.88 25.58
C PRO A 167 9.34 -10.32 26.03
N TRP A 168 8.18 -10.86 25.66
CA TRP A 168 7.72 -12.19 26.04
C TRP A 168 7.89 -13.22 24.93
N LYS A 169 8.48 -12.85 23.78
CA LYS A 169 8.63 -13.72 22.61
C LYS A 169 9.20 -15.10 22.94
N ALA A 170 10.22 -15.15 23.81
CA ALA A 170 10.88 -16.39 24.23
C ALA A 170 9.94 -17.38 24.98
N PHE A 171 8.84 -16.88 25.54
CA PHE A 171 7.85 -17.69 26.25
C PHE A 171 6.65 -18.08 25.37
N ILE A 172 6.53 -17.51 24.16
CA ILE A 172 5.48 -17.89 23.22
C ILE A 172 5.84 -19.26 22.63
N PRO A 173 4.95 -20.27 22.75
CA PRO A 173 5.25 -21.59 22.20
C PRO A 173 5.49 -21.55 20.70
N ALA A 174 6.50 -22.27 20.22
CA ALA A 174 6.90 -22.26 18.82
C ALA A 174 5.78 -22.63 17.84
N PHE A 175 4.83 -23.48 18.24
CA PHE A 175 3.68 -23.84 17.39
C PHE A 175 2.75 -22.65 17.14
N VAL A 176 2.67 -21.69 18.07
CA VAL A 176 1.85 -20.47 17.91
C VAL A 176 2.52 -19.54 16.91
N THR A 177 3.81 -19.23 17.11
CA THR A 177 4.55 -18.35 16.19
C THR A 177 4.57 -18.95 14.78
N THR A 178 4.88 -20.24 14.66
CA THR A 178 4.87 -20.95 13.36
C THR A 178 3.50 -20.88 12.68
N ALA A 179 2.40 -21.07 13.41
CA ALA A 179 1.05 -21.00 12.83
C ALA A 179 0.73 -19.59 12.33
N VAL A 180 1.11 -18.56 13.09
CA VAL A 180 0.91 -17.16 12.69
C VAL A 180 1.77 -16.82 11.47
N ASP A 181 3.03 -17.28 11.43
CA ASP A 181 3.93 -17.07 10.30
C ASP A 181 3.39 -17.72 9.02
N LEU A 182 2.94 -18.97 9.10
CA LEU A 182 2.32 -19.67 7.97
C LEU A 182 1.06 -18.93 7.47
N THR A 183 0.27 -18.39 8.39
CA THR A 183 -0.93 -17.60 8.06
C THR A 183 -0.55 -16.27 7.38
N GLY A 184 0.48 -15.59 7.89
CA GLY A 184 0.99 -14.33 7.33
C GLY A 184 1.63 -14.50 5.95
N GLN A 185 2.28 -15.63 5.68
CA GLN A 185 2.88 -15.96 4.38
C GLN A 185 1.87 -15.99 3.22
N ILE A 186 0.57 -16.18 3.50
CA ILE A 186 -0.49 -16.13 2.48
C ILE A 186 -0.70 -14.69 1.97
N ALA A 187 -0.52 -13.69 2.83
CA ALA A 187 -0.97 -12.33 2.58
C ALA A 187 -0.36 -11.73 1.31
N ILE A 188 0.98 -11.77 1.19
CA ILE A 188 1.71 -11.17 0.07
C ILE A 188 1.37 -11.86 -1.28
N PRO A 189 1.50 -13.19 -1.42
CA PRO A 189 1.13 -13.87 -2.66
C PRO A 189 -0.32 -13.62 -3.06
N LEU A 190 -1.25 -13.65 -2.10
CA LEU A 190 -2.67 -13.45 -2.35
C LEU A 190 -2.98 -12.02 -2.80
N MET A 191 -2.31 -11.02 -2.22
CA MET A 191 -2.41 -9.61 -2.63
C MET A 191 -1.99 -9.41 -4.09
N LEU A 192 -0.84 -9.98 -4.49
CA LEU A 192 -0.31 -9.88 -5.85
C LEU A 192 -1.18 -10.63 -6.86
N PHE A 193 -1.55 -11.87 -6.52
CA PHE A 193 -2.44 -12.67 -7.35
C PHE A 193 -3.79 -11.98 -7.52
N GLY A 194 -4.38 -11.48 -6.42
CA GLY A 194 -5.66 -10.80 -6.42
C GLY A 194 -5.65 -9.47 -7.18
N LEU A 195 -4.55 -8.72 -7.13
CA LEU A 195 -4.34 -7.55 -8.00
C LEU A 195 -4.43 -7.96 -9.47
N GLY A 196 -3.73 -9.04 -9.85
CA GLY A 196 -3.80 -9.62 -11.20
C GLY A 196 -5.22 -9.97 -11.65
N VAL A 197 -5.95 -10.71 -10.82
CA VAL A 197 -7.35 -11.08 -11.10
C VAL A 197 -8.23 -9.84 -11.30
N ARG A 198 -8.09 -8.82 -10.45
CA ARG A 198 -8.85 -7.56 -10.58
C ARG A 198 -8.50 -6.80 -11.86
N LEU A 199 -7.23 -6.75 -12.24
CA LEU A 199 -6.79 -6.14 -13.51
C LEU A 199 -7.40 -6.86 -14.72
N SER A 200 -7.68 -8.16 -14.63
CA SER A 200 -8.29 -8.93 -15.73
C SER A 200 -9.77 -8.65 -15.95
N GLN A 201 -10.46 -8.15 -14.93
CA GLN A 201 -11.91 -7.88 -14.97
C GLN A 201 -12.22 -6.39 -15.16
N GLY A 202 -11.27 -5.53 -14.78
CA GLY A 202 -11.40 -4.08 -14.85
C GLY A 202 -11.54 -3.56 -16.28
N ARG A 203 -12.39 -2.54 -16.45
CA ARG A 203 -12.48 -1.76 -17.70
C ARG A 203 -11.99 -0.35 -17.42
N ILE A 204 -11.05 0.13 -18.24
CA ILE A 204 -10.61 1.50 -18.17
C ILE A 204 -11.57 2.35 -19.00
N GLU A 205 -12.48 3.02 -18.31
CA GLU A 205 -13.28 4.10 -18.87
C GLU A 205 -12.49 5.42 -18.78
N GLU A 206 -12.60 6.30 -19.77
CA GLU A 206 -11.97 7.63 -19.76
C GLU A 206 -10.43 7.62 -19.61
N LEU A 207 -9.75 6.82 -20.46
CA LEU A 207 -8.29 6.62 -20.44
C LEU A 207 -7.48 7.92 -20.30
N ALA A 208 -7.84 8.97 -21.06
CA ALA A 208 -7.11 10.24 -21.03
C ALA A 208 -7.23 10.95 -19.67
N LEU A 209 -8.40 10.91 -19.03
CA LEU A 209 -8.62 11.47 -17.70
C LEU A 209 -7.83 10.69 -16.65
N ALA A 210 -7.97 9.37 -16.65
CA ALA A 210 -7.27 8.50 -15.72
C ALA A 210 -5.74 8.65 -15.84
N LEU A 211 -5.21 8.79 -17.05
CA LEU A 211 -3.78 9.00 -17.30
C LEU A 211 -3.33 10.33 -16.70
N ARG A 212 -4.06 11.42 -17.00
CA ARG A 212 -3.76 12.75 -16.48
C ARG A 212 -3.75 12.78 -14.95
N ILE A 213 -4.73 12.13 -14.31
CA ILE A 213 -4.84 12.05 -12.85
C ILE A 213 -3.67 11.28 -12.25
N ASN A 214 -3.30 10.12 -12.82
CA ASN A 214 -2.17 9.34 -12.33
C ASN A 214 -0.82 10.09 -12.47
N VAL A 215 -0.62 10.82 -13.57
CA VAL A 215 0.55 11.70 -13.72
C VAL A 215 0.56 12.76 -12.61
N ILE A 216 -0.58 13.40 -12.34
CA ILE A 216 -0.70 14.37 -11.25
C ILE A 216 -0.38 13.73 -9.88
N TYR A 217 -0.80 12.50 -9.62
CA TYR A 217 -0.48 11.79 -8.37
C TYR A 217 1.01 11.46 -8.22
N LEU A 218 1.67 11.05 -9.32
CA LEU A 218 3.11 10.84 -9.33
C LEU A 218 3.87 12.15 -9.07
N LEU A 219 3.44 13.24 -9.71
CA LEU A 219 4.02 14.57 -9.49
C LEU A 219 3.79 15.06 -8.05
N ALA A 220 2.59 14.90 -7.50
CA ALA A 220 2.30 15.27 -6.11
C ALA A 220 3.16 14.47 -5.11
N GLY A 221 3.39 13.19 -5.38
CA GLY A 221 4.32 12.37 -4.61
C GLY A 221 5.77 12.85 -4.72
N ALA A 222 6.23 13.07 -5.96
CA ALA A 222 7.59 13.53 -6.22
C ALA A 222 7.89 14.91 -5.60
N VAL A 223 6.95 15.86 -5.70
CA VAL A 223 7.07 17.20 -5.12
C VAL A 223 7.04 17.16 -3.59
N CYS A 224 6.35 16.20 -2.99
CA CYS A 224 6.33 16.00 -1.54
C CYS A 224 7.68 15.50 -0.99
N LEU A 225 8.49 14.80 -1.78
CA LEU A 225 9.68 14.11 -1.27
C LEU A 225 10.79 15.06 -0.78
N PRO A 226 11.23 16.08 -1.53
CA PRO A 226 12.31 16.97 -1.08
C PRO A 226 12.12 17.55 0.32
N PRO A 227 10.95 18.15 0.68
CA PRO A 227 10.78 18.67 2.04
C PRO A 227 10.73 17.55 3.09
N VAL A 228 10.12 16.39 2.81
CA VAL A 228 10.06 15.28 3.77
C VAL A 228 11.45 14.72 4.05
N LEU A 229 12.26 14.51 3.01
CA LEU A 229 13.62 13.97 3.14
C LEU A 229 14.60 14.97 3.76
N TRP A 230 14.37 16.28 3.58
CA TRP A 230 15.22 17.32 4.13
C TRP A 230 14.90 17.67 5.58
N LEU A 231 13.62 17.64 5.98
CA LEU A 231 13.17 18.05 7.32
C LEU A 231 13.40 16.99 8.40
N LEU A 232 13.49 15.70 8.02
CA LEU A 232 13.51 14.60 8.96
C LEU A 232 14.87 13.89 8.95
N PRO A 233 15.40 13.48 10.11
CA PRO A 233 16.67 12.76 10.20
C PRO A 233 16.50 11.28 9.78
N LEU A 234 16.24 11.05 8.49
CA LEU A 234 16.03 9.72 7.93
C LEU A 234 17.35 9.05 7.56
N THR A 235 17.53 7.80 7.98
CA THR A 235 18.63 6.95 7.50
C THR A 235 18.47 6.69 5.99
N PRO A 236 19.56 6.39 5.25
CA PRO A 236 19.46 6.08 3.81
C PRO A 236 18.45 4.96 3.50
N GLU A 237 18.35 3.96 4.38
CA GLU A 237 17.38 2.87 4.27
C GLU A 237 15.94 3.39 4.35
N TRP A 238 15.62 4.21 5.35
CA TRP A 238 14.31 4.84 5.47
C TRP A 238 14.00 5.78 4.31
N GLN A 239 14.98 6.52 3.81
CA GLN A 239 14.80 7.38 2.62
C GLN A 239 14.35 6.55 1.42
N ARG A 240 14.94 5.37 1.18
CA ARG A 240 14.53 4.45 0.09
C ARG A 240 13.10 3.97 0.28
N LEU A 241 12.73 3.57 1.50
CA LEU A 241 11.35 3.13 1.82
C LEU A 241 10.33 4.25 1.59
N ILE A 242 10.65 5.47 2.03
CA ILE A 242 9.79 6.65 1.90
C ILE A 242 9.64 7.06 0.43
N VAL A 243 10.72 7.10 -0.34
CA VAL A 243 10.67 7.44 -1.77
C VAL A 243 9.86 6.43 -2.55
N LEU A 244 10.08 5.14 -2.34
CA LEU A 244 9.29 4.11 -3.02
C LEU A 244 7.81 4.22 -2.60
N SER A 245 7.52 4.32 -1.30
CA SER A 245 6.15 4.46 -0.77
C SER A 245 5.40 5.64 -1.38
N ALA A 246 6.07 6.80 -1.48
CA ALA A 246 5.51 8.05 -1.99
C ALA A 246 5.30 8.06 -3.51
N LEU A 247 5.76 7.02 -4.24
CA LEU A 247 5.63 6.90 -5.69
C LEU A 247 4.89 5.63 -6.12
N LEU A 248 4.37 4.86 -5.17
CA LEU A 248 3.45 3.76 -5.43
C LEU A 248 2.16 4.26 -6.11
N PRO A 249 1.52 3.42 -6.95
CA PRO A 249 0.23 3.74 -7.56
C PRO A 249 -0.90 3.76 -6.52
N PRO A 250 -2.10 4.27 -6.85
CA PRO A 250 -3.26 4.23 -5.98
C PRO A 250 -3.59 2.82 -5.48
N ALA A 251 -3.97 2.71 -4.20
CA ALA A 251 -4.37 1.43 -3.62
C ALA A 251 -5.66 0.90 -4.23
N VAL A 252 -5.73 -0.43 -4.38
CA VAL A 252 -6.91 -1.14 -4.87
C VAL A 252 -8.12 -0.94 -3.95
N ILE A 253 -7.89 -0.80 -2.64
CA ILE A 253 -8.96 -0.58 -1.65
C ILE A 253 -9.73 0.72 -1.91
N ASN A 254 -9.12 1.74 -2.55
CA ASN A 254 -9.81 2.99 -2.86
C ASN A 254 -10.99 2.79 -3.80
N TYR A 255 -10.94 1.80 -4.69
CA TYR A 255 -12.05 1.44 -5.56
C TYR A 255 -13.19 0.77 -4.75
N LEU A 256 -12.87 -0.16 -3.84
CA LEU A 256 -13.89 -0.78 -3.00
C LEU A 256 -14.59 0.27 -2.11
N LEU A 257 -13.80 1.16 -1.52
CA LEU A 257 -14.34 2.25 -0.71
C LEU A 257 -15.15 3.25 -1.55
N SER A 258 -14.81 3.48 -2.82
CA SER A 258 -15.62 4.35 -3.66
C SER A 258 -16.95 3.72 -4.08
N GLU A 259 -17.02 2.39 -4.17
CA GLU A 259 -18.27 1.64 -4.32
C GLU A 259 -19.13 1.72 -3.06
N ASP A 260 -18.55 1.40 -1.89
CA ASP A 260 -19.25 1.40 -0.59
C ASP A 260 -19.88 2.77 -0.28
N TYR A 261 -19.20 3.85 -0.67
CA TYR A 261 -19.65 5.22 -0.44
C TYR A 261 -20.35 5.87 -1.65
N ALA A 262 -20.53 5.12 -2.74
CA ALA A 262 -21.14 5.60 -3.98
C ALA A 262 -20.50 6.88 -4.57
N ILE A 263 -19.16 6.98 -4.53
CA ILE A 263 -18.40 8.15 -4.97
C ILE A 263 -17.67 7.86 -6.29
N GLN A 264 -18.35 8.10 -7.42
CA GLN A 264 -17.81 7.91 -8.78
C GLN A 264 -16.97 6.61 -8.94
N PRO A 265 -17.53 5.43 -8.58
CA PRO A 265 -16.75 4.20 -8.50
C PRO A 265 -16.07 3.83 -9.82
N ARG A 266 -16.72 4.10 -10.96
CA ARG A 266 -16.15 3.86 -12.30
C ARG A 266 -14.89 4.69 -12.56
N THR A 267 -14.93 6.00 -12.28
CA THR A 267 -13.78 6.89 -12.45
C THR A 267 -12.63 6.47 -11.53
N VAL A 268 -12.92 6.14 -10.26
CA VAL A 268 -11.90 5.68 -9.30
C VAL A 268 -11.32 4.34 -9.74
N ALA A 269 -12.14 3.41 -10.23
CA ALA A 269 -11.68 2.14 -10.78
C ALA A 269 -10.69 2.37 -11.94
N SER A 270 -11.03 3.22 -12.91
CA SER A 270 -10.15 3.56 -14.03
C SER A 270 -8.81 4.15 -13.56
N ILE A 271 -8.85 5.07 -12.60
CA ILE A 271 -7.64 5.68 -12.02
C ILE A 271 -6.76 4.62 -11.35
N VAL A 272 -7.35 3.76 -10.51
CA VAL A 272 -6.63 2.71 -9.78
C VAL A 272 -6.06 1.68 -10.74
N LEU A 273 -6.86 1.15 -11.67
CA LEU A 273 -6.44 0.14 -12.65
C LEU A 273 -5.29 0.68 -13.52
N LEU A 274 -5.47 1.87 -14.10
CA LEU A 274 -4.45 2.47 -14.96
C LEU A 274 -3.19 2.82 -14.17
N GLY A 275 -3.31 3.33 -12.94
CA GLY A 275 -2.17 3.61 -12.08
C GLY A 275 -1.33 2.37 -11.79
N ASN A 276 -1.99 1.25 -11.48
CA ASN A 276 -1.30 -0.02 -11.27
C ASN A 276 -0.68 -0.57 -12.57
N LEU A 277 -1.29 -0.35 -13.73
CA LEU A 277 -0.66 -0.69 -15.03
C LEU A 277 0.56 0.18 -15.33
N LEU A 278 0.48 1.50 -15.11
CA LEU A 278 1.62 2.41 -15.26
C LEU A 278 2.77 2.05 -14.31
N SER A 279 2.45 1.46 -13.15
CA SER A 279 3.44 0.99 -12.18
C SER A 279 4.41 -0.05 -12.73
N ILE A 280 4.02 -0.81 -13.76
CA ILE A 280 4.90 -1.75 -14.45
C ILE A 280 6.16 -1.04 -15.00
N VAL A 281 6.01 0.22 -15.41
CA VAL A 281 7.10 1.04 -15.93
C VAL A 281 7.66 1.97 -14.86
N THR A 282 6.81 2.62 -14.06
CA THR A 282 7.28 3.64 -13.11
C THR A 282 8.03 3.03 -11.93
N ILE A 283 7.61 1.87 -11.41
CA ILE A 283 8.26 1.22 -10.27
C ILE A 283 9.69 0.83 -10.57
N PRO A 284 10.04 0.13 -11.68
CA PRO A 284 11.44 -0.13 -11.99
C PRO A 284 12.28 1.16 -12.04
N VAL A 285 11.77 2.25 -12.61
CA VAL A 285 12.49 3.54 -12.63
C VAL A 285 12.72 4.08 -11.21
N VAL A 286 11.69 4.02 -10.34
CA VAL A 286 11.79 4.47 -8.95
C VAL A 286 12.76 3.60 -8.16
N VAL A 287 12.64 2.27 -8.24
CA VAL A 287 13.53 1.32 -7.56
C VAL A 287 14.97 1.53 -8.03
N TRP A 288 15.21 1.66 -9.33
CA TRP A 288 16.53 2.00 -9.88
C TRP A 288 17.08 3.28 -9.26
N ALA A 289 16.27 4.33 -9.19
CA ALA A 289 16.68 5.61 -8.62
C ALA A 289 17.03 5.47 -7.13
N THR A 290 16.20 4.77 -6.35
CA THR A 290 16.44 4.52 -4.93
C THR A 290 17.67 3.65 -4.66
N LEU A 291 18.07 2.77 -5.58
CA LEU A 291 19.26 1.93 -5.43
C LEU A 291 20.54 2.62 -5.89
N THR A 292 20.43 3.69 -6.69
CA THR A 292 21.58 4.36 -7.33
C THR A 292 21.92 5.69 -6.65
N TRP A 293 20.91 6.46 -6.27
CA TRP A 293 21.06 7.86 -5.86
C TRP A 293 20.70 8.14 -4.40
N ILE A 294 20.16 7.13 -3.69
CA ILE A 294 19.75 7.19 -2.29
C ILE A 294 20.47 6.08 -1.55
#